data_AF-A0A6A7LKV9-F1
#
_entry.id   AF-A0A6A7LKV9-F1
#
_cell.length_a   1.000
_cell.length_b   1.000
_cell.length_c   1.000
_cell.angle_alpha   90.00
_cell.angle_beta   90.00
_cell.angle_gamma   90.00
#
_symmetry.space_group_name_H-M   'P 1'
#
loop_
_entity.id
_entity.type
_entity.pdbx_description
1 polymer ?
#
loop_
_entity_poly.entity_id
_entity_poly.type
_entity_poly.pdbx_seq_one_letter_code
_entity_poly.pdbx_strand_id
1 'polypeptide(L)' 'MTQVISNVEYSILRALGTDADFLYDTVDSYIKDAQDSNRSDLVELWQTIKQDRQKHANMLKEALEKEIHKQ' A
#
# COMPACT_ATOMS: atom_id res chain seq x y z
N MET A 1 15.89 -21.89 -13.24
CA MET A 1 16.22 -20.63 -13.93
C MET A 1 15.84 -19.49 -12.99
N THR A 2 16.80 -18.65 -12.59
CA THR A 2 16.52 -17.50 -11.73
C THR A 2 15.97 -16.38 -12.59
N GLN A 3 14.72 -15.99 -12.37
CA GLN A 3 14.12 -14.86 -13.08
C GLN A 3 14.78 -13.58 -12.57
N VAL A 4 15.51 -12.89 -13.43
CA VAL A 4 16.16 -11.62 -13.09
C VAL A 4 15.10 -10.53 -13.21
N ILE A 5 14.72 -9.97 -12.07
CA ILE A 5 13.74 -8.89 -11.98
C ILE A 5 14.41 -7.60 -12.50
N SER A 6 13.76 -6.88 -13.41
CA SER A 6 14.25 -5.59 -13.86
C SER A 6 14.21 -4.55 -12.73
N ASN A 7 15.03 -3.50 -12.81
CA ASN A 7 15.01 -2.41 -11.84
C ASN A 7 13.63 -1.73 -11.72
N VAL A 8 12.84 -1.73 -12.81
CA VAL A 8 11.49 -1.17 -12.85
C VAL A 8 10.53 -2.05 -12.05
N GLU A 9 10.50 -3.36 -12.31
CA GLU A 9 9.67 -4.32 -11.57
C GLU A 9 10.06 -4.36 -10.08
N TYR A 10 11.35 -4.32 -9.75
CA TYR A 10 11.83 -4.27 -8.37
C TYR A 10 11.34 -3.01 -7.65
N SER A 11 11.36 -1.85 -8.32
CA SER A 11 10.88 -0.59 -7.75
C SER A 11 9.37 -0.64 -7.45
N ILE A 12 8.59 -1.23 -8.36
CA ILE A 12 7.14 -1.42 -8.17
C ILE A 12 6.86 -2.39 -7.02
N LEU A 13 7.56 -3.53 -6.98
CA LEU A 13 7.44 -4.52 -5.91
C LEU A 13 7.80 -3.94 -4.54
N ARG A 14 8.86 -3.14 -4.45
CA ARG A 14 9.26 -2.47 -3.21
C ARG A 14 8.20 -1.48 -2.72
N ALA A 15 7.60 -0.71 -3.62
CA ALA A 15 6.53 0.21 -3.29
C ALA A 15 5.27 -0.54 -2.81
N LEU A 16 4.90 -1.62 -3.51
CA LEU A 16 3.79 -2.51 -3.10
C LEU A 16 4.00 -3.10 -1.70
N GLY A 17 5.21 -3.58 -1.40
CA GLY A 17 5.54 -4.10 -0.07
C GLY A 17 5.39 -3.04 1.02
N THR A 18 5.86 -1.82 0.74
CA THR A 18 5.73 -0.69 1.69
C THR A 18 4.27 -0.33 1.96
N ASP A 19 3.45 -0.28 0.92
CA ASP A 19 2.02 0.00 1.08
C ASP A 19 1.27 -1.15 1.76
N ALA A 20 1.65 -2.41 1.49
CA ALA A 20 1.09 -3.57 2.18
C ALA A 20 1.40 -3.55 3.69
N ASP A 21 2.65 -3.32 4.08
CA ASP A 21 3.05 -3.22 5.49
C ASP A 21 2.26 -2.12 6.23
N PHE A 22 2.05 -0.98 5.57
CA PHE A 22 1.24 0.09 6.11
C PHE A 22 -0.25 -0.31 6.25
N LEU A 23 -0.82 -0.92 5.21
CA LEU A 23 -2.25 -1.24 5.12
C LEU A 23 -2.68 -2.41 6.02
N TYR A 24 -1.82 -3.39 6.26
CA TYR A 24 -2.15 -4.60 7.01
C TYR A 24 -1.99 -4.46 8.53
N ASP A 25 -1.08 -3.62 9.00
CA ASP A 25 -0.72 -3.59 10.42
C ASP A 25 -0.73 -2.16 10.98
N THR A 26 -0.07 -1.23 10.29
CA THR A 26 0.21 0.10 10.84
C THR A 26 -1.05 0.96 10.96
N VAL A 27 -1.85 1.06 9.88
CA VAL A 27 -2.96 2.01 9.83
C VAL A 27 -4.11 1.65 10.76
N ASP A 28 -4.34 0.36 11.00
CA ASP A 28 -5.40 -0.09 11.89
C ASP A 28 -5.06 0.19 13.36
N SER A 29 -3.78 0.10 13.74
CA SER A 29 -3.32 0.59 15.05
C SER A 29 -3.56 2.08 15.22
N TYR A 30 -3.24 2.90 14.20
CA TYR A 30 -3.43 4.35 14.29
C TYR A 30 -4.90 4.77 14.35
N ILE A 31 -5.77 4.06 13.61
CA ILE A 31 -7.23 4.24 13.70
C ILE A 31 -7.70 3.91 15.12
N LYS A 32 -7.23 2.79 15.69
CA LYS A 32 -7.59 2.39 17.06
C LYS A 32 -7.12 3.40 18.10
N ASP A 33 -5.89 3.87 18.03
CA ASP A 33 -5.35 4.88 18.96
C ASP A 33 -6.17 6.19 18.91
N ALA A 34 -6.60 6.59 17.71
CA ALA A 34 -7.47 7.75 17.52
C ALA A 34 -8.89 7.54 18.09
N GLN A 35 -9.44 6.33 17.95
CA GLN A 35 -10.72 5.95 18.55
C GLN A 35 -10.65 5.97 20.07
N ASP A 36 -9.61 5.34 20.65
CA ASP A 36 -9.38 5.27 22.10
C ASP A 36 -9.17 6.68 22.71
N SER A 37 -8.67 7.62 21.90
CA SER A 37 -8.49 9.03 22.26
C SER A 37 -9.72 9.91 22.01
N ASN A 38 -10.85 9.35 21.54
CA ASN A 38 -12.05 10.10 21.13
C ASN A 38 -11.80 11.20 20.09
N ARG A 39 -10.85 10.99 19.17
CA ARG A 39 -10.46 11.95 18.11
C ARG A 39 -11.03 11.54 16.77
N SER A 40 -12.32 11.77 16.58
CA SER A 40 -13.05 11.39 15.35
C SER A 40 -12.48 12.04 14.09
N ASP A 41 -11.93 13.25 14.20
CA ASP A 41 -11.22 13.96 13.13
C ASP A 41 -10.00 13.16 12.64
N LEU A 42 -9.25 12.57 13.56
CA LEU A 42 -8.08 11.75 13.23
C LEU A 42 -8.48 10.37 12.71
N VAL A 43 -9.59 9.79 13.20
CA VAL A 43 -10.12 8.53 12.66
C VAL A 43 -10.47 8.68 11.17
N GLU A 44 -11.18 9.75 10.82
CA GLU A 44 -11.56 10.02 9.42
C GLU A 44 -10.33 10.27 8.53
N LEU A 45 -9.33 11.01 9.05
CA LEU A 45 -8.07 11.22 8.36
C LEU A 45 -7.35 9.90 8.07
N TRP A 46 -7.19 9.03 9.08
CA TRP A 46 -6.50 7.75 8.90
C TRP A 46 -7.25 6.80 7.96
N GLN A 47 -8.59 6.80 8.00
CA GLN A 47 -9.41 6.05 7.06
C GLN A 47 -9.23 6.56 5.62
N THR A 48 -9.15 7.87 5.43
CA THR A 48 -8.88 8.48 4.11
C THR A 48 -7.51 8.06 3.59
N ILE A 49 -6.47 8.15 4.42
CA ILE A 49 -5.11 7.71 4.06
C ILE A 49 -5.09 6.22 3.70
N LYS A 50 -5.82 5.37 4.45
CA LYS A 50 -5.96 3.94 4.16
C LYS A 50 -6.54 3.70 2.76
N GLN A 51 -7.61 4.40 2.41
CA GLN A 51 -8.27 4.26 1.11
C GLN A 51 -7.35 4.70 -0.04
N ASP A 52 -6.67 5.84 0.10
CA ASP A 52 -5.75 6.35 -0.92
C ASP A 52 -4.57 5.40 -1.16
N ARG A 53 -3.98 4.89 -0.08
CA ARG A 53 -2.89 3.89 -0.15
C ARG A 53 -3.35 2.60 -0.81
N GLN A 54 -4.57 2.14 -0.53
CA GLN A 54 -5.13 0.96 -1.18
C GLN A 54 -5.34 1.18 -2.68
N LYS A 55 -5.76 2.37 -3.07
CA LYS A 55 -5.85 2.77 -4.49
C LYS A 55 -4.47 2.76 -5.16
N HIS A 56 -3.45 3.33 -4.52
CA HIS A 56 -2.08 3.30 -5.04
C HIS A 56 -1.54 1.88 -5.20
N ALA A 57 -1.76 1.01 -4.21
CA ALA A 57 -1.37 -0.39 -4.30
C ALA A 57 -2.03 -1.11 -5.48
N ASN A 58 -3.33 -0.88 -5.72
CA ASN A 58 -4.02 -1.44 -6.88
C ASN A 58 -3.43 -0.94 -8.21
N MET A 59 -3.15 0.36 -8.34
CA MET A 59 -2.52 0.93 -9.53
C MET A 59 -1.12 0.35 -9.80
N LEU A 60 -0.32 0.16 -8.74
CA LEU A 60 1.00 -0.45 -8.84
C LEU A 60 0.91 -1.93 -9.23
N LYS A 61 -0.07 -2.67 -8.71
CA LYS A 61 -0.33 -4.06 -9.11
C LYS A 61 -0.67 -4.15 -10.59
N GLU A 62 -1.57 -3.31 -11.09
CA GLU A 62 -1.91 -3.26 -12.51
C GLU A 62 -0.70 -2.88 -13.39
N ALA A 63 0.14 -1.94 -12.93
CA ALA A 63 1.36 -1.58 -13.63
C ALA A 63 2.34 -2.76 -13.70
N LEU A 64 2.52 -3.48 -12.58
CA LEU A 64 3.37 -4.66 -12.53
C LEU A 64 2.87 -5.77 -13.46
N GLU A 65 1.57 -6.05 -13.45
CA GLU A 65 0.96 -7.04 -14.35
C GLU A 65 1.22 -6.67 -15.81
N LYS A 66 1.09 -5.39 -16.19
CA LYS A 66 1.39 -4.93 -17.55
C LYS A 66 2.85 -5.12 -17.93
N GLU A 67 3.79 -4.88 -17.01
CA GLU A 67 5.22 -5.07 -17.29
C GLU A 67 5.59 -6.55 -17.41
N ILE A 68 4.99 -7.42 -16.60
CA ILE A 68 5.19 -8.88 -16.68
C ILE A 68 4.61 -9.45 -17.98
N HIS A 69 3.42 -9.00 -18.41
CA HIS A 69 2.78 -9.49 -19.65
C HIS A 69 3.34 -8.86 -20.93
N LYS A 70 4.20 -7.85 -20.83
CA LYS A 70 4.95 -7.27 -21.96
C LYS A 70 6.24 -8.04 -22.28
N GLN A 71 6.71 -8.91 -21.38
CA GLN A 71 7.89 -9.75 -21.58
C GLN A 71 7.57 -11.05 -22.32
#